data_AF-A0AAP7CB79-F1
#
_entry.id   AF-A0AAP7CB79-F1
#
_cell.length_a   1.000
_cell.length_b   1.000
_cell.length_c   1.000
_cell.angle_alpha   90.00
_cell.angle_beta   90.00
_cell.angle_gamma   90.00
#
_symmetry.space_group_name_H-M   'P 1'
#
loop_
_entity.id
_entity.type
_entity.pdbx_description
1 polymer ?
#
loop_
_entity_poly.entity_id
_entity_poly.type
_entity_poly.pdbx_seq_one_letter_code
_entity_poly.pdbx_strand_id
1 'polypeptide(L)'
;MAHAKESAPQVYNGVSEADVPSAKFGWSALSDRAIQLAGWISVAFLVAYNFGNHQGHVETIWLIALAVLIALALILLATKPKLNQVRTVTSHNKPVGYVERDWTYDQATLSGDVYESLTDSQLRALNIEPSRVAHLRNAAPAQARENVEVIEVESKTGKHAL
;
A
#
# COMPACT_ATOMS: atom_id res chain seq x y z
N MET A 1 -2.92 -13.44 51.44
CA MET A 1 -2.31 -14.51 50.63
C MET A 1 -2.77 -14.31 49.19
N ALA A 2 -2.08 -13.49 48.40
CA ALA A 2 -2.41 -13.29 46.99
C ALA A 2 -1.55 -14.25 46.15
N HIS A 3 -2.18 -15.21 45.49
CA HIS A 3 -1.50 -16.11 44.57
C HIS A 3 -1.33 -15.42 43.21
N ALA A 4 -0.30 -14.58 43.08
CA ALA A 4 0.16 -14.14 41.78
C ALA A 4 0.93 -15.30 41.13
N LYS A 5 0.25 -16.09 40.28
CA LYS A 5 0.98 -16.90 39.30
C LYS A 5 1.35 -15.98 38.15
N GLU A 6 2.54 -15.39 38.19
CA GLU A 6 3.22 -14.86 37.02
C GLU A 6 3.57 -16.04 36.10
N SER A 7 2.61 -16.47 35.28
CA SER A 7 2.90 -17.27 34.10
C SER A 7 2.96 -16.31 32.93
N ALA A 8 4.06 -16.32 32.18
CA ALA A 8 4.14 -15.58 30.93
C ALA A 8 2.96 -15.99 30.03
N PRO A 9 2.30 -15.04 29.33
CA PRO A 9 1.16 -15.34 28.46
C PRO A 9 1.55 -16.37 27.40
N GLN A 10 0.76 -17.42 27.25
CA GLN A 10 1.02 -18.48 26.28
C GLN A 10 0.28 -18.19 24.97
N VAL A 11 0.87 -18.58 23.85
CA VAL A 11 0.31 -18.37 22.50
C VAL A 11 -0.22 -19.70 21.96
N TYR A 12 -1.50 -19.72 21.57
CA TYR A 12 -2.19 -20.87 21.00
C TYR A 12 -2.74 -20.50 19.63
N ASN A 13 -2.43 -21.30 18.60
CA ASN A 13 -2.94 -21.09 17.23
C ASN A 13 -2.74 -19.66 16.70
N GLY A 14 -1.66 -18.99 17.12
CA GLY A 14 -1.36 -17.61 16.74
C GLY A 14 -2.07 -16.53 17.57
N VAL A 15 -2.82 -16.88 18.62
CA VAL A 15 -3.47 -15.94 19.55
C VAL A 15 -2.87 -16.06 20.95
N SER A 16 -2.54 -14.92 21.55
CA SER A 16 -1.96 -14.86 22.90
C SER A 16 -3.06 -14.83 23.98
N GLU A 17 -2.81 -15.51 25.10
CA GLU A 17 -3.62 -15.36 26.32
C GLU A 17 -3.57 -13.92 26.87
N ALA A 18 -2.58 -13.11 26.47
CA ALA A 18 -2.52 -11.69 26.78
C ALA A 18 -3.60 -10.88 26.03
N ASP A 19 -3.92 -11.28 24.80
CA ASP A 19 -4.91 -10.58 23.96
C ASP A 19 -6.32 -11.10 24.25
N VAL A 20 -6.48 -12.42 24.37
CA VAL A 20 -7.77 -13.06 24.66
C VAL A 20 -7.61 -14.17 25.70
N PRO A 21 -8.25 -14.07 26.89
CA PRO A 21 -8.11 -15.06 27.98
C PRO A 21 -8.52 -16.48 27.59
N SER A 22 -9.37 -16.62 26.58
CA SER A 22 -9.86 -17.90 26.05
C SER A 22 -9.05 -18.44 24.88
N ALA A 23 -7.85 -17.89 24.60
CA ALA A 23 -6.96 -18.34 23.52
C ALA A 23 -6.78 -19.87 23.49
N LYS A 24 -6.65 -20.49 24.66
CA LYS A 24 -6.56 -21.95 24.81
C LYS A 24 -7.83 -22.72 24.39
N PHE A 25 -9.01 -22.13 24.57
CA PHE A 25 -10.29 -22.77 24.22
C PHE A 25 -10.62 -22.66 22.72
N GLY A 26 -9.96 -21.77 21.98
CA GLY A 26 -10.09 -21.69 20.51
C GLY A 26 -11.32 -20.94 19.99
N TRP A 27 -12.22 -20.45 20.86
CA TRP A 27 -13.36 -19.60 20.44
C TRP A 27 -12.93 -18.31 19.74
N SER A 28 -11.73 -17.82 20.06
CA SER A 28 -11.19 -16.55 19.55
C SER A 28 -10.45 -16.67 18.22
N ALA A 29 -10.15 -17.89 17.76
CA ALA A 29 -9.35 -18.13 16.56
C ALA A 29 -9.99 -19.24 15.72
N LEU A 30 -10.70 -18.85 14.66
CA LEU A 30 -11.24 -19.82 13.71
C LEU A 30 -10.16 -20.20 12.69
N SER A 31 -9.80 -21.48 12.63
CA SER A 31 -8.79 -21.94 11.66
C SER A 31 -9.30 -21.85 10.22
N ASP A 32 -8.41 -21.53 9.28
CA ASP A 32 -8.73 -21.50 7.84
C ASP A 32 -9.37 -22.83 7.38
N ARG A 33 -8.91 -23.96 7.92
CA ARG A 33 -9.46 -25.29 7.60
C ARG A 33 -10.93 -25.43 8.04
N ALA A 34 -11.28 -24.94 9.22
CA ALA A 34 -12.64 -24.97 9.71
C ALA A 34 -13.57 -24.09 8.85
N ILE A 35 -13.09 -22.90 8.45
CA ILE A 35 -13.83 -22.01 7.54
C ILE A 35 -14.07 -22.68 6.20
N GLN A 36 -13.03 -23.30 5.62
CA GLN A 36 -13.14 -23.98 4.33
C GLN A 36 -14.12 -25.15 4.40
N LEU A 37 -14.04 -25.99 5.42
CA LEU A 37 -14.94 -27.12 5.58
C LEU A 37 -16.40 -26.66 5.73
N ALA A 38 -16.67 -25.73 6.65
CA ALA A 38 -18.03 -25.21 6.89
C ALA A 38 -18.59 -24.51 5.64
N GLY A 39 -17.75 -23.75 4.93
CA GLY A 39 -18.12 -23.08 3.69
C GLY A 39 -18.49 -24.06 2.58
N TRP A 40 -17.66 -25.08 2.32
CA TRP A 40 -17.94 -26.07 1.28
C TRP A 40 -19.14 -26.95 1.61
N ILE A 41 -19.36 -27.25 2.89
CA ILE A 41 -20.60 -27.90 3.34
C ILE A 41 -21.81 -27.02 3.00
N SER A 42 -21.75 -25.72 3.28
CA SER A 42 -22.83 -24.77 2.96
C SER A 42 -23.11 -24.71 1.45
N VAL A 43 -22.07 -24.68 0.61
CA VAL A 43 -22.19 -24.73 -0.86
C VAL A 43 -22.89 -26.02 -1.30
N ALA A 44 -22.49 -27.17 -0.75
CA ALA A 44 -23.11 -28.46 -1.07
C ALA A 44 -24.61 -28.48 -0.72
N PHE A 45 -24.99 -27.92 0.44
CA PHE A 45 -26.39 -27.80 0.84
C PHE A 45 -27.19 -26.89 -0.11
N LEU A 46 -26.65 -25.73 -0.49
CA LEU A 46 -27.32 -24.82 -1.43
C LEU A 46 -27.56 -25.47 -2.79
N VAL A 47 -26.59 -26.25 -3.28
CA VAL A 47 -26.75 -27.02 -4.52
C VAL A 47 -27.80 -28.11 -4.33
N ALA A 48 -27.74 -28.85 -3.22
CA ALA A 48 -28.70 -29.92 -2.91
C ALA A 48 -30.15 -29.41 -2.83
N TYR A 49 -30.37 -28.19 -2.34
CA TYR A 49 -31.70 -27.58 -2.28
C TYR A 49 -32.33 -27.30 -3.65
N ASN A 50 -31.62 -27.48 -4.77
CA ASN A 50 -32.25 -27.38 -6.09
C ASN A 50 -33.01 -28.66 -6.47
N PHE A 51 -32.79 -29.77 -5.76
CA PHE A 51 -33.46 -31.03 -6.02
C PHE A 51 -34.73 -31.13 -5.16
N GLY A 52 -35.90 -30.97 -5.77
CA GLY A 52 -37.17 -30.99 -5.07
C GLY A 52 -38.33 -30.55 -5.95
N ASN A 53 -39.49 -30.33 -5.35
CA ASN A 53 -40.70 -29.87 -6.03
C ASN A 53 -40.70 -28.34 -6.22
N HIS A 54 -39.66 -27.79 -6.85
CA HIS A 54 -39.59 -26.35 -7.15
C HIS A 54 -40.43 -26.02 -8.38
N GLN A 55 -41.26 -24.98 -8.27
CA GLN A 55 -42.05 -24.45 -9.38
C GLN A 55 -41.59 -23.02 -9.67
N GLY A 56 -41.10 -22.80 -10.89
CA GLY A 56 -40.45 -21.56 -11.28
C GLY A 56 -38.94 -21.54 -11.01
N HIS A 57 -38.23 -20.63 -11.67
CA HIS A 57 -36.77 -20.61 -11.70
C HIS A 57 -36.13 -19.58 -10.76
N VAL A 58 -36.94 -18.71 -10.14
CA VAL A 58 -36.41 -17.60 -9.32
C VAL A 58 -35.61 -18.13 -8.13
N GLU A 59 -36.15 -19.13 -7.43
CA GLU A 59 -35.46 -19.78 -6.30
C GLU A 59 -34.15 -20.43 -6.72
N THR A 60 -34.17 -21.23 -7.80
CA THR A 60 -32.98 -21.87 -8.37
C THR A 60 -31.89 -20.86 -8.73
N ILE A 61 -32.26 -19.74 -9.35
CA ILE A 61 -31.31 -18.68 -9.70
C ILE A 61 -30.64 -18.12 -8.44
N TRP A 62 -31.41 -17.83 -7.39
CA TRP A 62 -30.85 -17.31 -6.14
C TRP A 62 -29.96 -18.34 -5.41
N LEU A 63 -30.39 -19.60 -5.33
CA LEU A 63 -29.59 -20.66 -4.70
C LEU A 63 -28.25 -20.86 -5.41
N ILE A 64 -28.27 -20.92 -6.74
CA ILE A 64 -27.06 -21.07 -7.55
C ILE A 64 -26.17 -19.83 -7.42
N ALA A 65 -26.74 -18.61 -7.50
CA ALA A 65 -25.97 -17.38 -7.39
C ALA A 65 -25.24 -17.28 -6.04
N LEU A 66 -25.92 -17.61 -4.94
CA LEU A 66 -25.31 -17.64 -3.60
C LEU A 66 -24.26 -18.75 -3.48
N ALA A 67 -24.52 -19.94 -4.02
CA ALA A 67 -23.56 -21.04 -4.01
C ALA A 67 -22.26 -20.67 -4.73
N VAL A 68 -22.37 -20.05 -5.92
CA VAL A 68 -21.22 -19.57 -6.71
C VAL A 68 -20.47 -18.47 -5.96
N LEU A 69 -21.18 -17.49 -5.38
CA LEU A 69 -20.56 -16.41 -4.61
C LEU A 69 -19.73 -16.96 -3.44
N ILE A 70 -20.30 -17.87 -2.66
CA ILE A 70 -19.59 -18.48 -1.51
C ILE A 70 -18.41 -19.32 -2.01
N ALA A 71 -18.58 -20.13 -3.05
CA ALA A 71 -17.49 -20.94 -3.60
C ALA A 71 -16.31 -20.07 -4.08
N LEU A 72 -16.57 -18.96 -4.77
CA LEU A 72 -15.54 -18.01 -5.20
C LEU A 72 -14.84 -17.36 -4.01
N ALA A 73 -15.59 -16.95 -2.98
CA ALA A 73 -15.02 -16.39 -1.75
C ALA A 73 -14.09 -17.39 -1.05
N LEU A 74 -14.46 -18.67 -0.99
CA LEU A 74 -13.64 -19.74 -0.41
C LEU A 74 -12.38 -20.00 -1.23
N ILE A 75 -12.46 -19.98 -2.56
CA ILE A 75 -11.29 -20.13 -3.45
C ILE A 75 -10.32 -18.95 -3.25
N LEU A 76 -10.83 -17.72 -3.18
CA LEU A 76 -10.00 -16.54 -2.91
C LEU A 76 -9.34 -16.63 -1.53
N LEU A 77 -10.08 -17.08 -0.51
CA LEU A 77 -9.54 -17.31 0.82
C LEU A 77 -8.49 -18.43 0.85
N ALA A 78 -8.66 -19.51 0.08
CA ALA A 78 -7.70 -20.62 0.00
C ALA A 78 -6.40 -20.21 -0.69
N THR A 79 -6.52 -19.43 -1.76
CA THR A 79 -5.39 -19.04 -2.61
C THR A 79 -4.62 -17.85 -2.05
N LYS A 80 -5.27 -17.00 -1.24
CA LYS A 80 -4.71 -15.75 -0.67
C LYS A 80 -3.77 -15.06 -1.67
N PRO A 81 -4.28 -14.71 -2.88
CA PRO A 81 -3.42 -14.27 -3.97
C PRO A 81 -2.62 -13.06 -3.51
N LYS A 82 -1.29 -13.18 -3.54
CA LYS A 82 -0.40 -12.07 -3.22
C LYS A 82 -0.49 -11.08 -4.37
N LEU A 83 -1.23 -10.00 -4.14
CA LEU A 83 -1.25 -8.86 -5.06
C LEU A 83 0.16 -8.26 -5.14
N ASN A 84 0.42 -7.50 -6.20
CA ASN A 84 1.73 -6.88 -6.41
C ASN A 84 1.98 -5.87 -5.28
N GLN A 85 2.71 -6.29 -4.25
CA GLN A 85 3.00 -5.46 -3.11
C GLN A 85 4.05 -4.45 -3.53
N VAL A 86 3.65 -3.19 -3.68
CA VAL A 86 4.61 -2.09 -3.83
C VAL A 86 5.44 -2.08 -2.55
N ARG A 87 6.71 -2.50 -2.65
CA ARG A 87 7.66 -2.29 -1.57
C ARG A 87 7.89 -0.79 -1.49
N THR A 88 7.17 -0.13 -0.59
CA THR A 88 7.55 1.21 -0.16
C THR A 88 8.93 1.05 0.48
N VAL A 89 9.97 1.39 -0.26
CA VAL A 89 11.33 1.56 0.28
C VAL A 89 11.20 2.74 1.22
N THR A 90 11.00 2.47 2.50
CA THR A 90 11.09 3.49 3.52
C THR A 90 12.53 4.02 3.48
N SER A 91 12.71 5.30 3.75
CA SER A 91 14.03 5.98 3.79
C SER A 91 15.07 5.29 4.68
N HIS A 92 14.65 4.34 5.51
CA HIS A 92 15.49 3.50 6.35
C HIS A 92 16.16 2.33 5.60
N ASN A 93 15.68 1.95 4.41
CA ASN A 93 16.30 0.90 3.60
C ASN A 93 17.21 1.53 2.54
N LYS A 94 18.34 2.07 3.01
CA LYS A 94 19.39 2.67 2.18
C LYS A 94 20.18 1.56 1.48
N PRO A 95 20.34 1.56 0.15
CA PRO A 95 21.13 0.55 -0.54
C PRO A 95 22.61 0.59 -0.12
N VAL A 96 23.33 -0.51 -0.31
CA VAL A 96 24.77 -0.59 0.00
C VAL A 96 25.51 0.50 -0.78
N GLY A 97 26.22 1.38 -0.06
CA GLY A 97 26.94 2.52 -0.64
C GLY A 97 26.15 3.83 -0.71
N TYR A 98 24.91 3.87 -0.21
CA TYR A 98 24.17 5.13 -0.09
C TYR A 98 24.81 6.03 0.98
N VAL A 99 25.22 7.22 0.57
CA VAL A 99 25.69 8.29 1.44
C VAL A 99 24.57 9.32 1.55
N GLU A 100 24.20 9.68 2.77
CA GLU A 100 23.20 10.74 2.98
C GLU A 100 23.73 12.08 2.49
N ARG A 101 22.88 12.81 1.77
CA ARG A 101 23.15 14.19 1.39
C ARG A 101 23.13 15.06 2.65
N ASP A 102 24.10 15.94 2.80
CA ASP A 102 24.03 16.99 3.81
C ASP A 102 23.17 18.14 3.29
N TRP A 103 21.86 17.98 3.44
CA TRP A 103 20.87 18.97 2.98
C TRP A 103 21.09 20.36 3.57
N THR A 104 21.62 20.44 4.80
CA THR A 104 21.84 21.72 5.47
C THR A 104 23.01 22.45 4.84
N TYR A 105 24.11 21.73 4.59
CA TYR A 105 25.28 22.27 3.91
C TYR A 105 24.95 22.67 2.46
N ASP A 106 24.31 21.78 1.71
CA ASP A 106 23.97 22.00 0.29
C ASP A 106 23.02 23.20 0.13
N GLN A 107 22.02 23.34 1.00
CA GLN A 107 21.12 24.50 0.99
C GLN A 107 21.85 25.80 1.35
N ALA A 108 22.70 25.78 2.38
CA ALA A 108 23.42 26.97 2.83
C ALA A 108 24.46 27.45 1.81
N THR A 109 25.04 26.54 1.04
CA THR A 109 26.07 26.83 0.04
C THR A 109 25.53 26.89 -1.39
N LEU A 110 24.23 26.62 -1.60
CA LEU A 110 23.61 26.49 -2.92
C LEU A 110 24.38 25.51 -3.83
N SER A 111 24.77 24.37 -3.27
CA SER A 111 25.59 23.36 -3.94
C SER A 111 24.88 22.00 -4.02
N GLY A 112 25.51 21.05 -4.72
CA GLY A 112 24.95 19.73 -4.98
C GLY A 112 23.91 19.70 -6.10
N ASP A 113 23.49 18.50 -6.51
CA ASP A 113 22.66 18.29 -7.70
C ASP A 113 21.30 19.00 -7.67
N VAL A 114 20.80 19.34 -6.47
CA VAL A 114 19.46 19.91 -6.28
C VAL A 114 19.48 21.44 -6.26
N TYR A 115 20.41 22.06 -5.51
CA TYR A 115 20.44 23.51 -5.33
C TYR A 115 21.26 24.23 -6.40
N GLU A 116 22.26 23.58 -7.00
CA GLU A 116 23.08 24.18 -8.06
C GLU A 116 22.27 24.45 -9.35
N SER A 117 21.31 23.57 -9.66
CA SER A 117 20.52 23.63 -10.89
C SER A 117 19.21 24.41 -10.76
N LEU A 118 19.00 25.15 -9.66
CA LEU A 118 17.77 25.91 -9.47
C LEU A 118 17.60 26.98 -10.56
N THR A 119 16.37 27.08 -11.06
CA THR A 119 15.94 28.16 -11.94
C THR A 119 15.77 29.46 -11.17
N ASP A 120 15.75 30.58 -11.89
CA ASP A 120 15.68 31.91 -11.29
C ASP A 120 14.32 32.16 -10.60
N SER A 121 13.26 31.48 -11.05
CA SER A 121 11.96 31.49 -10.38
C SER A 121 11.99 30.68 -9.08
N GLN A 122 12.65 29.53 -9.07
CA GLN A 122 12.82 28.70 -7.87
C GLN A 122 13.71 29.36 -6.81
N LEU A 123 14.77 30.07 -7.22
CA LEU A 123 15.59 30.86 -6.29
C LEU A 123 14.76 31.95 -5.61
N ARG A 124 13.95 32.67 -6.38
CA ARG A 124 13.04 33.69 -5.84
C ARG A 124 11.98 33.10 -4.91
N ALA A 125 11.49 31.89 -5.19
CA ALA A 125 10.58 31.18 -4.30
C ALA A 125 11.22 30.82 -2.95
N LEU A 126 12.56 30.67 -2.90
CA LEU A 126 13.33 30.53 -1.67
C LEU A 126 13.73 31.87 -1.03
N ASN A 127 13.22 32.99 -1.54
CA ASN A 127 13.60 34.35 -1.15
C ASN A 127 15.09 34.66 -1.40
N ILE A 128 15.68 34.04 -2.42
CA ILE A 128 17.06 34.25 -2.85
C ILE A 128 17.05 35.00 -4.18
N GLU A 129 17.66 36.18 -4.21
CA GLU A 129 17.77 36.96 -5.45
C GLU A 129 18.80 36.29 -6.39
N PRO A 130 18.44 35.98 -7.67
CA PRO A 130 19.34 35.30 -8.59
C PRO A 130 20.67 36.04 -8.80
N SER A 131 20.65 37.37 -8.79
CA SER A 131 21.85 38.20 -8.94
C SER A 131 22.85 38.02 -7.78
N ARG A 132 22.38 37.73 -6.55
CA ARG A 132 23.24 37.52 -5.38
C ARG A 132 24.08 36.26 -5.52
N VAL A 133 23.55 35.24 -6.18
CA VAL A 133 24.14 33.88 -6.25
C VAL A 133 24.65 33.55 -7.65
N ALA A 134 24.60 34.51 -8.58
CA ALA A 134 25.09 34.36 -9.94
C ALA A 134 26.56 33.93 -10.02
N HIS A 135 27.37 34.34 -9.04
CA HIS A 135 28.79 33.98 -8.93
C HIS A 135 29.04 32.54 -8.46
N LEU A 136 28.06 31.90 -7.81
CA LEU A 136 28.13 30.50 -7.36
C LEU A 136 27.66 29.53 -8.43
N ARG A 137 26.91 30.02 -9.42
CA ARG A 137 26.41 29.19 -10.52
C ARG A 137 27.54 29.01 -11.53
N ASN A 138 27.93 27.76 -11.76
CA ASN A 138 28.68 27.43 -12.97
C ASN A 138 27.87 27.94 -14.17
N ALA A 139 28.50 28.76 -15.02
CA ALA A 139 27.88 29.39 -16.18
C ALA A 139 27.54 28.35 -17.26
N ALA A 140 26.64 27.41 -16.96
CA ALA A 140 25.94 26.63 -17.97
C ALA A 140 25.05 27.62 -18.76
N PRO A 141 25.08 27.59 -20.10
CA PRO A 141 24.50 28.65 -20.91
C PRO A 141 23.01 28.78 -20.61
N ALA A 142 22.58 30.02 -20.34
CA ALA A 142 21.19 30.38 -20.02
C ALA A 142 20.16 29.77 -20.99
N GLN A 143 20.59 29.47 -22.21
CA GLN A 143 19.83 28.77 -23.24
C GLN A 143 19.23 27.44 -22.73
N ALA A 144 19.97 26.57 -22.04
CA ALA A 144 19.41 25.28 -21.60
C ALA A 144 18.26 25.40 -20.57
N ARG A 145 18.19 26.52 -19.84
CA ARG A 145 17.26 26.75 -18.72
C ARG A 145 15.93 27.35 -19.21
N GLU A 146 16.00 28.23 -20.20
CA GLU A 146 14.81 28.78 -20.89
C GLU A 146 14.09 27.69 -21.71
N ASN A 147 14.86 26.79 -22.35
CA ASN A 147 14.30 25.69 -23.14
C ASN A 147 13.42 24.74 -22.31
N VAL A 148 13.80 24.44 -21.06
CA VAL A 148 13.03 23.53 -20.18
C VAL A 148 11.73 24.20 -19.72
N GLU A 149 11.77 25.49 -19.40
CA GLU A 149 10.58 26.28 -19.02
C GLU A 149 9.60 26.41 -20.21
N VAL A 150 10.10 26.70 -21.42
CA VAL A 150 9.28 26.76 -22.64
C VAL A 150 8.65 25.41 -22.96
N ILE A 151 9.39 24.31 -22.86
CA ILE A 151 8.87 22.95 -23.12
C ILE A 151 7.81 22.55 -22.09
N GLU A 152 7.99 22.88 -20.81
CA GLU A 152 6.99 22.53 -19.77
C GLU A 152 5.72 23.39 -19.86
N VAL A 153 5.84 24.67 -20.23
CA VAL A 153 4.69 25.56 -20.47
C VAL A 153 3.92 25.13 -21.72
N GLU A 154 4.60 24.76 -22.81
CA GLU A 154 3.96 24.25 -24.03
C GLU A 154 3.27 22.89 -23.78
N SER A 155 3.89 22.01 -22.99
CA SER A 155 3.31 20.72 -22.57
C SER A 155 2.05 20.89 -21.70
N LYS A 156 2.02 21.87 -20.78
CA LYS A 156 0.85 22.18 -19.94
C LYS A 156 -0.28 22.89 -20.70
N THR A 157 0.04 23.67 -21.73
CA THR A 157 -0.95 24.40 -22.54
C THR A 157 -1.50 23.56 -23.71
N GLY A 158 -0.81 22.50 -24.13
CA GLY A 158 -1.14 21.73 -25.34
C GLY A 158 -2.17 20.60 -25.23
N LYS A 159 -2.90 20.42 -24.12
CA LYS A 159 -3.87 19.31 -23.98
C LYS A 159 -5.21 19.70 -23.35
N HIS A 160 -5.91 20.64 -23.98
CA HIS A 160 -7.37 20.75 -23.88
C HIS A 160 -7.93 21.34 -25.19
N ALA A 161 -7.78 20.60 -26.30
CA ALA A 161 -8.58 20.86 -27.50
C ALA A 161 -8.82 19.55 -28.26
N LEU A 162 -10.09 19.13 -28.22
CA LEU A 162 -10.78 18.05 -28.95
C LEU A 162 -10.54 16.62 -28.45
#